data_AF-A0A1I7GAA7-F1
#
_entry.id   AF-A0A1I7GAA7-F1
#
_cell.length_a   1.000
_cell.length_b   1.000
_cell.length_c   1.000
_cell.angle_alpha   90.00
_cell.angle_beta   90.00
_cell.angle_gamma   90.00
#
_symmetry.space_group_name_H-M   'P 1'
#
loop_
_entity.id
_entity.type
_entity.pdbx_description
1 polymer ?
#
loop_
_entity_poly.entity_id
_entity_poly.type
_entity_poly.pdbx_seq_one_letter_code
_entity_poly.pdbx_strand_id
1 'polypeptide(L)'
;MVLNITQKNVLRALVENKDKWMGVEDIYKSCLKTKHKVNRSNIGRSISFLLENKLITAPNSQGKVKINEAGIDVFFESGIK
;
A
#
# COMPACT_ATOMS: atom_id res chain seq x y z
N MET A 1 -9.40 -10.85 7.03
CA MET A 1 -9.62 -9.45 6.57
C MET A 1 -9.78 -9.45 5.06
N VAL A 2 -10.74 -8.73 4.49
CA VAL A 2 -10.93 -8.66 3.02
C VAL A 2 -10.51 -7.28 2.51
N LEU A 3 -9.45 -7.23 1.71
CA LEU A 3 -8.97 -5.99 1.09
C LEU A 3 -9.77 -5.66 -0.18
N ASN A 4 -10.17 -4.40 -0.35
CA ASN A 4 -10.73 -3.92 -1.59
C ASN A 4 -9.65 -3.76 -2.68
N ILE A 5 -10.06 -3.57 -3.93
CA ILE A 5 -9.13 -3.49 -5.09
C ILE A 5 -8.08 -2.39 -4.90
N THR A 6 -8.46 -1.23 -4.36
CA THR A 6 -7.51 -0.13 -4.16
C THR A 6 -6.50 -0.46 -3.07
N GLN A 7 -6.95 -1.02 -1.95
CA GLN A 7 -6.06 -1.46 -0.87
C GLN A 7 -5.10 -2.56 -1.35
N LYS A 8 -5.58 -3.51 -2.17
CA LYS A 8 -4.73 -4.53 -2.79
C LYS A 8 -3.65 -3.93 -3.68
N ASN A 9 -4.00 -2.93 -4.49
CA ASN A 9 -3.04 -2.24 -5.36
C ASN A 9 -2.01 -1.42 -4.56
N VAL A 10 -2.44 -0.73 -3.51
CA VAL A 10 -1.54 0.00 -2.61
C VAL A 10 -0.60 -0.98 -1.90
N LEU A 11 -1.13 -2.08 -1.38
CA LEU A 11 -0.34 -3.12 -0.73
C LEU A 11 0.70 -3.72 -1.70
N ARG A 12 0.28 -4.05 -2.94
CA ARG A 12 1.19 -4.50 -4.00
C ARG A 12 2.32 -3.50 -4.25
N ALA A 13 1.97 -2.23 -4.45
CA ALA A 13 2.95 -1.17 -4.72
C ALA A 13 4.02 -1.07 -3.62
N LEU A 14 3.60 -1.22 -2.35
CA LEU A 14 4.48 -1.18 -1.20
C LEU A 14 5.34 -2.45 -1.08
N VAL A 15 4.80 -3.63 -1.39
CA VAL A 15 5.56 -4.90 -1.41
C VAL A 15 6.61 -4.91 -2.52
N GLU A 16 6.27 -4.46 -3.73
CA GLU A 16 7.21 -4.34 -4.86
C GLU A 16 8.36 -3.35 -4.58
N ASN A 17 8.15 -2.42 -3.64
CA ASN A 17 9.14 -1.44 -3.23
C ASN A 17 9.46 -1.57 -1.73
N LYS A 18 9.48 -2.80 -1.20
CA LYS A 18 9.60 -3.07 0.24
C LYS A 18 10.79 -2.40 0.94
N ASP A 19 11.85 -2.09 0.20
CA ASP A 19 13.05 -1.45 0.74
C ASP A 19 12.99 0.09 0.76
N LYS A 20 11.92 0.69 0.22
CA LYS A 20 11.76 2.15 0.05
C LYS A 20 10.65 2.72 0.94
N TRP A 21 10.87 3.95 1.39
CA TRP A 21 9.82 4.79 1.96
C TRP A 21 9.06 5.48 0.83
N MET A 22 7.76 5.23 0.72
CA MET A 22 6.93 5.74 -0.36
C MET A 22 5.93 6.77 0.14
N GLY A 23 5.84 7.92 -0.53
CA GLY A 23 4.76 8.87 -0.33
C GLY A 23 3.51 8.50 -1.16
N VAL A 24 2.42 9.23 -0.95
CA VAL A 24 1.17 9.07 -1.72
C VAL A 24 1.42 9.13 -3.23
N GLU A 25 2.30 10.02 -3.70
CA GLU A 25 2.63 10.14 -5.13
C GLU A 25 3.38 8.94 -5.68
N ASP A 26 4.33 8.40 -4.92
CA ASP A 26 5.11 7.24 -5.35
C ASP A 26 4.19 6.02 -5.47
N ILE A 27 3.30 5.86 -4.49
CA ILE A 27 2.30 4.79 -4.47
C ILE A 27 1.34 4.94 -5.64
N TYR A 28 0.84 6.16 -5.90
CA TYR A 28 -0.03 6.43 -7.04
C TYR A 28 0.63 6.08 -8.37
N LYS A 29 1.87 6.52 -8.59
CA LYS A 29 2.63 6.18 -9.81
C LYS A 29 2.86 4.68 -9.96
N SER A 30 3.10 3.97 -8.85
CA SER A 30 3.23 2.52 -8.88
C SER A 30 1.89 1.84 -9.22
N CYS A 31 0.79 2.32 -8.65
CA CYS A 31 -0.55 1.81 -8.94
C CYS A 31 -0.98 2.06 -10.41
N LEU A 32 -0.53 3.15 -11.04
CA LEU A 32 -0.81 3.41 -12.46
C LEU A 32 -0.23 2.36 -13.41
N LYS A 33 0.77 1.58 -12.98
CA LYS A 33 1.29 0.44 -13.76
C LYS A 33 0.35 -0.76 -13.76
N THR A 34 -0.64 -0.78 -12.87
CA THR A 34 -1.64 -1.85 -12.80
C THR A 34 -2.78 -1.59 -13.78
N LYS A 35 -3.46 -2.66 -14.21
CA LYS A 35 -4.64 -2.54 -15.12
C LYS A 35 -5.81 -1.78 -14.50
N HIS A 36 -5.81 -1.57 -13.18
CA HIS A 36 -6.91 -0.93 -12.46
C HIS A 36 -6.56 0.52 -12.12
N LYS A 37 -7.27 1.46 -12.73
CA LYS A 37 -7.15 2.88 -12.41
C LYS A 37 -7.55 3.13 -10.95
N VAL A 38 -6.59 3.56 -10.14
CA VAL A 38 -6.82 3.95 -8.75
C VAL A 38 -6.99 5.46 -8.67
N ASN A 39 -7.97 5.94 -7.92
CA ASN A 39 -8.09 7.38 -7.64
C ASN A 39 -7.13 7.77 -6.52
N ARG A 40 -6.38 8.87 -6.71
CA ARG A 40 -5.41 9.41 -5.74
C ARG A 40 -6.03 9.63 -4.35
N SER A 41 -7.27 10.10 -4.28
CA SER A 41 -8.00 10.29 -3.01
C SER A 41 -8.28 8.97 -2.26
N ASN A 42 -8.39 7.85 -2.98
CA ASN A 42 -8.58 6.53 -2.37
C ASN A 42 -7.28 5.91 -1.86
N ILE A 43 -6.12 6.40 -2.32
CA ILE A 43 -4.81 5.96 -1.82
C ILE A 43 -4.61 6.43 -0.38
N GLY A 44 -4.91 7.70 -0.08
CA GLY A 44 -4.82 8.22 1.29
C GLY A 44 -5.65 7.38 2.28
N ARG A 45 -6.92 7.10 1.94
CA ARG A 45 -7.78 6.23 2.75
C ARG A 45 -7.23 4.82 2.90
N SER A 46 -6.62 4.28 1.85
CA SER A 46 -6.03 2.93 1.90
C SER A 46 -4.77 2.90 2.77
N ILE A 47 -3.95 3.94 2.74
CA ILE A 47 -2.79 4.08 3.63
C ILE A 47 -3.24 4.14 5.09
N SER A 48 -4.25 4.96 5.42
CA SER A 48 -4.82 5.02 6.77
C SER A 48 -5.31 3.65 7.23
N PHE A 49 -6.07 2.94 6.40
CA PHE A 49 -6.54 1.59 6.71
C PHE A 49 -5.38 0.61 6.97
N LEU A 50 -4.35 0.62 6.12
CA LEU A 50 -3.20 -0.28 6.29
C LEU A 50 -2.37 0.06 7.55
N LEU A 51 -2.29 1.34 7.93
CA LEU A 51 -1.66 1.77 9.18
C LEU A 51 -2.44 1.30 10.41
N GLU A 52 -3.76 1.47 10.41
CA GLU A 52 -4.65 1.02 11.48
C GLU A 52 -4.56 -0.49 11.71
N ASN A 53 -4.40 -1.25 10.61
CA ASN A 53 -4.22 -2.69 10.64
C ASN A 53 -2.75 -3.13 10.86
N LYS A 54 -1.83 -2.19 11.13
CA LYS A 54 -0.40 -2.47 11.35
C LYS A 54 0.26 -3.27 10.24
N LEU A 55 -0.16 -3.07 8.98
CA LEU A 55 0.43 -3.72 7.79
C LEU A 55 1.52 -2.87 7.15
N ILE A 56 1.59 -1.61 7.52
CA ILE A 56 2.62 -0.66 7.08
C ILE A 56 3.04 0.19 8.27
N THR A 57 4.19 0.82 8.15
CA THR A 57 4.74 1.75 9.15
C THR A 57 4.90 3.13 8.53
N ALA A 58 4.74 4.18 9.32
CA ALA A 58 5.03 5.56 8.95
C ALA A 58 6.09 6.10 9.93
N PRO A 59 7.25 6.62 9.48
CA PRO A 59 8.35 6.94 10.38
C PRO A 59 8.37 8.41 10.78
N ASN A 60 7.67 9.33 10.08
CA ASN A 60 7.84 10.76 10.30
C ASN A 60 6.78 11.66 9.63
N SER A 61 6.84 12.95 10.01
CA SER A 61 6.05 14.12 9.60
C SER A 61 5.97 14.39 8.09
N GLN A 62 6.69 13.63 7.26
CA GLN A 62 6.67 13.73 5.80
C GLN A 62 5.57 12.87 5.15
N GLY A 63 4.85 12.05 5.92
CA GLY A 63 3.72 11.26 5.42
C GLY A 63 4.11 10.11 4.48
N LYS A 64 5.37 9.65 4.55
CA LYS A 64 5.84 8.47 3.83
C LYS A 64 5.59 7.20 4.63
N VAL A 65 5.37 6.09 3.94
CA VAL A 65 5.10 4.79 4.55
C VAL A 65 5.97 3.69 3.96
N LYS A 66 6.16 2.61 4.71
CA LYS A 66 6.91 1.42 4.31
C LYS A 66 6.16 0.17 4.75
N ILE A 67 6.15 -0.86 3.91
CA ILE A 67 5.59 -2.18 4.24
C ILE A 67 6.35 -2.81 5.41
N ASN A 68 5.65 -3.56 6.26
CA ASN A 68 6.28 -4.41 7.28
C ASN A 68 6.03 -5.89 6.97
N GLU A 69 6.58 -6.78 7.80
CA GLU A 69 6.46 -8.24 7.62
C GLU A 69 4.99 -8.69 7.56
N ALA A 70 4.14 -8.21 8.48
CA ALA A 70 2.71 -8.54 8.48
C ALA A 70 2.00 -8.13 7.18
N GLY A 71 2.34 -6.97 6.60
CA GLY A 71 1.80 -6.54 5.31
C GLY A 71 2.26 -7.41 4.14
N ILE A 72 3.49 -7.93 4.19
CA ILE A 72 4.02 -8.89 3.21
C ILE A 72 3.27 -10.22 3.32
N ASP A 73 3.07 -10.72 4.54
CA ASP A 73 2.34 -11.97 4.78
C ASP A 73 0.91 -11.87 4.25
N VAL A 74 0.20 -10.80 4.62
CA VAL A 74 -1.17 -10.53 4.12
C VAL A 74 -1.22 -10.47 2.59
N PHE A 75 -0.18 -9.92 1.93
CA PHE A 75 -0.13 -9.86 0.47
C PHE A 75 -0.09 -11.27 -0.15
N PHE A 76 0.75 -12.16 0.38
CA PHE A 76 0.86 -13.54 -0.10
C PHE A 76 -0.37 -14.38 0.25
N GLU A 77 -0.94 -14.23 1.44
CA GLU A 77 -2.18 -14.89 1.85
C GLU A 77 -3.40 -14.46 1.00
N SER A 78 -3.42 -13.19 0.58
CA SER A 78 -4.53 -12.63 -0.20
C SER A 78 -4.56 -13.07 -1.66
N GLY A 79 -3.58 -13.87 -2.11
CA GLY A 79 -3.49 -14.37 -3.49
C GLY A 79 -3.36 -13.25 -4.53
N ILE A 80 -2.79 -12.11 -4.13
CA ILE A 80 -2.64 -10.93 -5.00
C ILE A 80 -1.54 -11.23 -6.03
N LYS A 81 -1.94 -11.65 -7.25
CA LYS A 81 -1.06 -11.94 -8.40
C LYS A 81 -0.83 -10.74 -9.31
#